data_AF-A0AAV9ZNJ2-F1
#
_entry.id   AF-A0AAV9ZNJ2-F1
#
_cell.length_a   1.000
_cell.length_b   1.000
_cell.length_c   1.000
_cell.angle_alpha   90.00
_cell.angle_beta   90.00
_cell.angle_gamma   90.00
#
_symmetry.space_group_name_H-M   'P 1'
#
loop_
_entity.id
_entity.type
_entity.pdbx_description
1 polymer ?
#
loop_
_entity_poly.entity_id
_entity_poly.type
_entity_poly.pdbx_seq_one_letter_code
_entity_poly.pdbx_strand_id
1 'polypeptide(L)'
;MQGPALAFSLSASNSRIAPPEKPIHLVNADSAASGVQCPGAYFRWDVGSIFKTYPFIIHDASSHHRPRYTLLSTDFVTSIIRVQSIQCSGFASLAGGCCDACRTVDSAVEVVEKWAQQSFGKKSIDRLNHAQLEAKLNALSRQLKAEQKHNYWTSLKVARKRETALTELFDLLSANNVPGLPRLLSTAKKEGWSARKTTQKSQLAIEGKYHARNYTEFDRDLAILIYELGGGAALYALNKAPTMLPSRFTIAEERRAQNLRITVGDVKMSDIMENIQILFRDAPASELGPVLHTISQDEISGDGRL
;
A
#
# COMPACT_ATOMS: atom_id res chain seq x y z
N MET A 1 -4.27 -1.06 16.20
CA MET A 1 -4.05 -0.37 14.92
C MET A 1 -3.87 -1.42 13.84
N GLN A 2 -4.97 -1.83 13.20
CA GLN A 2 -4.98 -2.77 12.09
C GLN A 2 -4.55 -2.00 10.83
N GLY A 3 -3.41 -2.38 10.24
CA GLY A 3 -2.98 -1.82 8.96
C GLY A 3 -3.92 -2.27 7.84
N PRO A 4 -4.17 -1.43 6.82
CA PRO A 4 -5.07 -1.78 5.74
C PRO A 4 -4.47 -2.94 4.94
N ALA A 5 -5.21 -4.04 4.88
CA ALA A 5 -4.92 -5.16 4.00
C ALA A 5 -5.08 -4.69 2.55
N LEU A 6 -3.98 -4.55 1.83
CA LEU A 6 -3.97 -4.32 0.39
C LEU A 6 -4.44 -5.61 -0.31
N ALA A 7 -5.74 -5.70 -0.56
CA ALA A 7 -6.33 -6.74 -1.40
C ALA A 7 -5.93 -6.50 -2.86
N PHE A 8 -4.92 -7.22 -3.33
CA PHE A 8 -4.64 -7.34 -4.76
C PHE A 8 -5.74 -8.17 -5.41
N SER A 9 -6.71 -7.49 -6.02
CA SER A 9 -7.71 -8.11 -6.90
C SER A 9 -7.04 -8.53 -8.20
N LEU A 10 -6.71 -9.82 -8.32
CA LEU A 10 -6.33 -10.45 -9.59
C LEU A 10 -7.62 -10.70 -10.37
N SER A 11 -7.97 -9.80 -11.29
CA SER A 11 -9.04 -10.05 -12.25
C SER A 11 -8.57 -11.14 -13.23
N ALA A 12 -9.01 -12.37 -13.00
CA ALA A 12 -8.89 -13.44 -13.97
C ALA A 12 -9.84 -13.16 -15.14
N SER A 13 -9.32 -12.55 -16.20
CA SER A 13 -9.99 -12.44 -17.49
C SER A 13 -10.12 -13.84 -18.12
N ASN A 14 -11.28 -14.45 -17.91
CA ASN A 14 -11.67 -15.72 -18.50
C ASN A 14 -12.03 -15.52 -19.99
N SER A 15 -11.02 -15.34 -20.84
CA SER A 15 -11.19 -15.35 -22.30
C SER A 15 -11.31 -16.80 -22.78
N ARG A 16 -12.56 -17.26 -22.99
CA ARG A 16 -12.86 -18.49 -23.73
C ARG A 16 -12.40 -18.31 -25.18
N ILE A 17 -11.25 -18.88 -25.52
CA ILE A 17 -10.78 -19.01 -26.90
C ILE A 17 -11.64 -20.09 -27.56
N ALA A 18 -12.57 -19.69 -28.42
CA ALA A 18 -13.26 -20.61 -29.31
C ALA A 18 -12.26 -21.19 -30.32
N PRO A 19 -12.29 -22.50 -30.63
CA PRO A 19 -11.44 -23.09 -31.64
C PRO A 19 -11.80 -22.53 -33.02
N PRO A 20 -10.82 -22.18 -33.88
CA PRO A 20 -11.11 -21.78 -35.25
C PRO A 20 -11.54 -23.03 -36.05
N GLU A 21 -12.83 -23.13 -36.33
CA GLU A 21 -13.37 -24.06 -37.33
C GLU A 21 -12.84 -23.64 -38.71
N LYS A 22 -11.89 -24.42 -39.24
CA LYS A 22 -11.52 -24.34 -40.66
C LYS A 22 -12.46 -25.24 -41.45
N PRO A 23 -13.05 -24.77 -42.56
CA PRO A 23 -13.81 -25.61 -43.46
C PRO A 23 -12.88 -26.65 -44.09
N ILE A 24 -13.19 -27.93 -43.85
CA ILE A 24 -12.58 -29.06 -44.54
C ILE A 24 -13.12 -29.03 -45.97
N HIS A 25 -12.33 -28.50 -46.90
CA HIS A 25 -12.56 -28.71 -48.32
C HIS A 25 -12.29 -30.18 -48.63
N LEU A 26 -13.37 -30.95 -48.81
CA LEU A 26 -13.35 -32.26 -49.45
C LEU A 26 -12.92 -32.06 -50.91
N VAL A 27 -11.65 -32.35 -51.19
CA VAL A 27 -11.12 -32.40 -52.55
C VAL A 27 -11.53 -33.74 -53.16
N ASN A 28 -12.21 -33.67 -54.30
CA ASN A 28 -12.64 -34.82 -55.09
C ASN A 28 -11.46 -35.72 -55.44
N ALA A 29 -11.65 -37.02 -55.15
CA ALA A 29 -10.73 -38.08 -55.49
C ALA A 29 -10.92 -38.49 -56.95
N ASP A 30 -10.28 -37.77 -57.88
CA ASP A 30 -10.16 -38.20 -59.27
C ASP A 30 -8.70 -38.51 -59.63
N SER A 31 -8.47 -39.79 -59.94
CA SER A 31 -7.33 -40.37 -60.66
C SER A 31 -5.92 -40.19 -60.06
N ALA A 32 -5.60 -41.12 -59.16
CA ALA A 32 -4.28 -41.31 -58.58
C ALA A 32 -3.24 -41.83 -59.60
N ALA A 33 -2.49 -40.90 -60.20
CA ALA A 33 -1.08 -41.17 -60.43
C ALA A 33 -0.41 -41.16 -59.05
N SER A 34 0.16 -42.30 -58.62
CA SER A 34 0.76 -42.52 -57.30
C SER A 34 2.02 -41.67 -57.09
N GLY A 35 1.86 -40.34 -57.03
CA GLY A 35 2.94 -39.42 -56.73
C GLY A 35 3.42 -39.66 -55.31
N VAL A 36 4.71 -39.96 -55.15
CA VAL A 36 5.34 -40.10 -53.84
C VAL A 36 5.21 -38.76 -53.11
N GLN A 37 4.64 -38.76 -51.90
CA GLN A 37 4.48 -37.55 -51.10
C GLN A 37 5.86 -36.95 -50.77
N CYS A 38 6.00 -35.63 -50.86
CA CYS A 38 7.25 -34.94 -50.56
C CYS A 38 7.70 -35.29 -49.13
N PRO A 39 8.88 -35.92 -48.94
CA PRO A 39 9.33 -36.26 -47.61
C PRO A 39 9.77 -35.02 -46.81
N GLY A 40 9.90 -33.84 -47.41
CA GLY A 40 10.53 -32.69 -46.75
C GLY A 40 12.06 -32.84 -46.72
N ALA A 41 12.73 -31.83 -46.19
CA ALA A 41 14.19 -31.78 -46.11
C ALA A 41 14.69 -32.21 -44.73
N TYR A 42 15.85 -32.86 -44.71
CA TYR A 42 16.51 -33.34 -43.50
C TYR A 42 17.72 -32.45 -43.21
N PHE A 43 17.80 -31.92 -41.99
CA PHE A 43 18.91 -31.10 -41.52
C PHE A 43 19.50 -31.68 -40.26
N ARG A 44 20.82 -31.71 -40.18
CA ARG A 44 21.54 -32.07 -38.96
C ARG A 44 21.53 -30.86 -38.01
N TRP A 45 21.26 -31.10 -36.74
CA TRP A 45 21.17 -30.08 -35.71
C TRP A 45 22.38 -30.18 -34.76
N ASP A 46 23.44 -29.43 -35.08
CA ASP A 46 24.74 -29.55 -34.40
C ASP A 46 24.89 -28.63 -33.17
N VAL A 47 23.86 -27.86 -32.79
CA VAL A 47 23.88 -26.96 -31.62
C VAL A 47 23.82 -27.71 -30.29
N GLY A 48 23.45 -28.99 -30.31
CA GLY A 48 23.31 -29.86 -29.15
C GLY A 48 21.96 -30.57 -29.12
N SER A 49 21.50 -30.96 -27.93
CA SER A 49 20.20 -31.65 -27.80
C SER A 49 19.08 -30.79 -28.39
N ILE A 50 18.37 -31.32 -29.39
CA ILE A 50 17.25 -30.64 -30.07
C ILE A 50 16.23 -30.15 -29.05
N PHE A 51 15.85 -30.97 -28.06
CA PHE A 51 14.88 -30.59 -27.03
C PHE A 51 15.31 -29.40 -26.16
N LYS A 52 16.61 -29.19 -25.98
CA LYS A 52 17.15 -28.08 -25.17
C LYS A 52 17.44 -26.84 -25.99
N THR A 53 17.89 -27.02 -27.23
CA THR A 53 18.52 -25.96 -28.03
C THR A 53 17.66 -25.51 -29.20
N TYR A 54 16.71 -26.31 -29.67
CA TYR A 54 15.76 -25.90 -30.70
C TYR A 54 14.64 -25.03 -30.10
N PRO A 55 14.38 -23.82 -30.63
CA PRO A 55 13.38 -22.92 -30.08
C PRO A 55 11.97 -23.27 -30.59
N PHE A 56 11.34 -24.32 -30.05
CA PHE A 56 10.03 -24.81 -30.51
C PHE A 56 8.94 -23.73 -30.57
N ILE A 57 9.01 -22.70 -29.71
CA ILE A 57 8.03 -21.60 -29.63
C ILE A 57 7.95 -20.81 -30.94
N ILE A 58 8.99 -20.78 -31.78
CA ILE A 58 8.92 -20.08 -33.08
C ILE A 58 7.84 -20.67 -34.02
N HIS A 59 7.41 -21.91 -33.78
CA HIS A 59 6.36 -22.55 -34.59
C HIS A 59 4.94 -22.24 -34.13
N ASP A 60 4.79 -21.56 -32.98
CA ASP A 60 3.50 -21.10 -32.50
C ASP A 60 2.88 -20.12 -33.52
N ALA A 61 1.57 -20.23 -33.75
CA ALA A 61 0.84 -19.34 -34.65
C ALA A 61 0.92 -17.87 -34.21
N SER A 62 1.16 -17.61 -32.92
CA SER A 62 1.33 -16.29 -32.34
C SER A 62 2.76 -15.74 -32.42
N SER A 63 3.76 -16.55 -32.82
CA SER A 63 5.14 -16.09 -32.90
C SER A 63 5.34 -15.07 -34.03
N HIS A 64 5.96 -13.93 -33.71
CA HIS A 64 6.36 -12.93 -34.71
C HIS A 64 7.54 -13.39 -35.58
N HIS A 65 8.21 -14.47 -35.17
CA HIS A 65 9.45 -14.96 -35.76
C HIS A 65 9.29 -16.33 -36.38
N ARG A 66 8.09 -16.63 -36.87
CA ARG A 66 7.76 -17.91 -37.46
C ARG A 66 8.67 -18.22 -38.65
N PRO A 67 9.39 -19.34 -38.64
CA PRO A 67 10.21 -19.71 -39.77
C PRO A 67 9.31 -20.05 -40.97
N ARG A 68 9.82 -19.89 -42.19
CA ARG A 68 9.09 -20.21 -43.43
C ARG A 68 9.03 -21.73 -43.70
N TYR A 69 9.00 -22.53 -42.65
CA TYR A 69 8.89 -23.98 -42.70
C TYR A 69 8.13 -24.50 -41.47
N THR A 70 7.57 -25.70 -41.61
CA THR A 70 6.96 -26.47 -40.53
C THR A 70 7.92 -27.58 -40.10
N LEU A 71 8.10 -27.77 -38.80
CA LEU A 71 8.83 -28.91 -38.26
C LEU A 71 7.95 -30.17 -38.32
N LEU A 72 8.39 -31.20 -39.04
CA LEU A 72 7.64 -32.45 -39.20
C LEU A 72 8.00 -33.48 -38.13
N SER A 73 9.29 -33.72 -37.93
CA SER A 73 9.78 -34.69 -36.95
C SER A 73 11.19 -34.33 -36.49
N THR A 74 11.56 -34.85 -35.33
CA THR A 74 12.91 -34.70 -34.74
C THR A 74 13.41 -36.08 -34.35
N ASP A 75 14.59 -36.45 -34.81
CA ASP A 75 15.33 -37.63 -34.34
C ASP A 75 16.43 -37.18 -33.40
N PHE A 76 16.29 -37.51 -32.11
CA PHE A 76 17.23 -37.10 -31.07
C PHE A 76 18.49 -37.97 -31.02
N VAL A 77 18.47 -39.17 -31.60
CA VAL A 77 19.63 -40.07 -31.61
C VAL A 77 20.62 -39.60 -32.67
N THR A 78 20.12 -39.31 -33.87
CA THR A 78 20.93 -38.82 -34.98
C THR A 78 21.07 -37.30 -35.00
N SER A 79 20.35 -36.60 -34.12
CA SER A 79 20.25 -35.14 -34.09
C SER A 79 19.83 -34.57 -35.45
N ILE A 80 18.85 -35.20 -36.10
CA ILE A 80 18.31 -34.76 -37.39
C ILE A 80 16.91 -34.18 -37.18
N ILE A 81 16.66 -33.00 -37.73
CA ILE A 81 15.33 -32.42 -37.84
C ILE A 81 14.82 -32.59 -39.27
N ARG A 82 13.54 -32.92 -39.39
CA ARG A 82 12.83 -33.02 -40.66
C ARG A 82 11.88 -31.84 -40.78
N VAL A 83 12.03 -31.04 -41.82
CA VAL A 83 11.24 -29.81 -42.02
C VAL A 83 10.59 -29.81 -43.39
N GLN A 84 9.48 -29.09 -43.51
CA GLN A 84 8.76 -28.92 -44.75
C GLN A 84 8.49 -27.44 -45.00
N SER A 85 8.83 -26.94 -46.18
CA SER A 85 8.54 -25.56 -46.57
C SER A 85 7.03 -25.28 -46.49
N ILE A 86 6.66 -24.07 -46.06
CA ILE A 86 5.25 -23.63 -46.14
C ILE A 86 4.75 -23.53 -47.59
N GLN A 87 5.66 -23.49 -48.56
CA GLN A 87 5.40 -23.50 -50.01
C GLN A 87 5.63 -24.89 -50.63
N CYS A 88 5.63 -25.96 -49.83
CA CYS A 88 5.81 -27.33 -50.33
C CYS A 88 4.72 -27.68 -51.36
N SER A 89 5.13 -28.18 -52.53
CA SER A 89 4.22 -28.68 -53.57
C SER A 89 3.46 -29.95 -53.19
N GLY A 90 3.85 -30.63 -52.10
CA GLY A 90 3.26 -31.90 -51.66
C GLY A 90 3.83 -33.14 -52.35
N PHE A 91 4.52 -32.99 -53.48
CA PHE A 91 5.06 -34.09 -54.29
C PHE A 91 6.59 -34.17 -54.23
N ALA A 92 7.13 -35.38 -54.14
CA ALA A 92 8.57 -35.62 -54.20
C ALA A 92 9.12 -35.31 -55.60
N SER A 93 10.41 -34.99 -55.68
CA SER A 93 11.13 -34.93 -56.95
C SER A 93 11.19 -36.31 -57.63
N LEU A 94 11.44 -36.36 -58.94
CA LEU A 94 11.54 -37.62 -59.71
C LEU A 94 12.54 -38.64 -59.13
N ALA A 95 13.53 -38.17 -58.36
CA ALA A 95 14.51 -39.01 -57.67
C ALA A 95 14.06 -39.49 -56.27
N GLY A 96 12.80 -39.27 -55.88
CA GLY A 96 12.28 -39.57 -54.55
C GLY A 96 12.74 -38.61 -53.44
N GLY A 97 13.55 -37.60 -53.77
CA GLY A 97 13.99 -36.55 -52.85
C GLY A 97 12.93 -35.47 -52.61
N CYS A 98 13.21 -34.55 -51.68
CA CYS A 98 12.33 -33.41 -51.40
C CYS A 98 12.11 -32.50 -52.62
N CYS A 99 10.98 -31.78 -52.66
CA CYS A 99 10.72 -30.78 -53.69
C CYS A 99 11.64 -29.56 -53.56
N ASP A 100 11.78 -28.78 -54.64
CA ASP A 100 12.69 -27.63 -54.68
C ASP A 100 12.39 -26.59 -53.60
N ALA A 101 11.11 -26.34 -53.30
CA ALA A 101 10.71 -25.44 -52.22
C ALA A 101 11.16 -25.92 -50.83
N CYS A 102 11.23 -27.24 -50.59
CA CYS A 102 11.77 -27.79 -49.35
C CYS A 102 13.30 -27.78 -49.33
N ARG A 103 13.94 -27.89 -50.51
CA ARG A 103 15.41 -27.84 -50.64
C ARG A 103 15.98 -26.47 -50.28
N THR A 104 15.25 -25.39 -50.54
CA THR A 104 15.68 -24.00 -50.25
C THR A 104 15.48 -23.56 -48.80
N VAL A 105 14.91 -24.41 -47.94
CA VAL A 105 14.65 -24.10 -46.51
C VAL A 105 15.94 -23.99 -45.69
N ASP A 106 17.07 -24.46 -46.22
CA ASP A 106 18.39 -24.47 -45.57
C ASP A 106 18.76 -23.12 -44.92
N SER A 107 18.67 -22.03 -45.68
CA SER A 107 18.94 -20.67 -45.19
C SER A 107 18.07 -20.26 -43.98
N ALA A 108 16.82 -20.73 -43.90
CA ALA A 108 15.95 -20.44 -42.77
C ALA A 108 16.30 -21.28 -41.54
N VAL A 109 16.74 -22.53 -41.73
CA VAL A 109 17.21 -23.42 -40.66
C VAL A 109 18.51 -22.88 -40.06
N GLU A 110 19.46 -22.45 -40.89
CA GLU A 110 20.70 -21.80 -40.44
C GLU A 110 20.45 -20.56 -39.57
N VAL A 111 19.42 -19.76 -39.90
CA VAL A 111 19.04 -18.59 -39.08
C VAL A 111 18.55 -19.02 -37.70
N VAL A 112 17.71 -20.06 -37.63
CA VAL A 112 17.21 -20.62 -36.36
C VAL A 112 18.36 -21.24 -35.56
N GLU A 113 19.31 -21.88 -36.23
CA GLU A 113 20.52 -22.43 -35.62
C GLU A 113 21.38 -21.33 -34.98
N LYS A 114 21.64 -20.24 -35.71
CA LYS A 114 22.34 -19.06 -35.19
C LYS A 114 21.62 -18.48 -33.97
N TRP A 115 20.28 -18.45 -33.97
CA TRP A 115 19.53 -17.99 -32.79
C TRP A 115 19.73 -18.90 -31.58
N ALA A 116 19.76 -20.22 -31.78
CA ALA A 116 19.99 -21.19 -30.73
C ALA A 116 21.39 -21.06 -30.11
N GLN A 117 22.40 -20.69 -30.90
CA GLN A 117 23.78 -20.54 -30.44
C GLN A 117 24.06 -19.24 -29.67
N GLN A 118 23.44 -18.10 -30.02
CA GLN A 118 23.78 -16.84 -29.33
C GLN A 118 23.10 -16.77 -27.95
N SER A 119 23.80 -16.16 -26.97
CA SER A 119 23.26 -15.90 -25.62
C SER A 119 21.88 -15.21 -25.61
N PHE A 120 21.09 -15.44 -24.55
CA PHE A 120 19.69 -14.98 -24.46
C PHE A 120 19.53 -13.47 -24.34
N GLY A 121 20.58 -12.72 -23.96
CA GLY A 121 20.70 -11.26 -23.99
C GLY A 121 19.40 -10.45 -23.93
N LYS A 122 19.22 -9.54 -24.90
CA LYS A 122 17.98 -8.75 -25.09
C LYS A 122 17.01 -9.39 -26.10
N LYS A 123 17.10 -10.70 -26.33
CA LYS A 123 16.25 -11.37 -27.32
C LYS A 123 14.79 -11.44 -26.83
N SER A 124 13.88 -11.40 -27.79
CA SER A 124 12.48 -11.72 -27.56
C SER A 124 12.33 -13.19 -27.10
N ILE A 125 11.32 -13.44 -26.25
CA ILE A 125 11.09 -14.74 -25.60
C ILE A 125 10.84 -15.85 -26.63
N ASP A 126 10.15 -15.52 -27.73
CA ASP A 126 9.78 -16.46 -28.78
C ASP A 126 10.99 -17.03 -29.54
N ARG A 127 12.14 -16.34 -29.53
CA ARG A 127 13.39 -16.82 -30.13
C ARG A 127 14.27 -17.62 -29.17
N LEU A 128 13.89 -17.73 -27.90
CA LEU A 128 14.70 -18.43 -26.91
C LEU A 128 14.42 -19.92 -26.95
N ASN A 129 15.48 -20.72 -26.91
CA ASN A 129 15.34 -22.16 -26.69
C ASN A 129 15.15 -22.48 -25.20
N HIS A 130 14.82 -23.74 -24.88
CA HIS A 130 14.55 -24.16 -23.51
C HIS A 130 15.72 -23.87 -22.57
N ALA A 131 16.96 -24.17 -22.97
CA ALA A 131 18.14 -23.91 -22.15
C ALA A 131 18.33 -22.41 -21.85
N GLN A 132 18.10 -21.56 -22.84
CA GLN A 132 18.12 -20.11 -22.70
C GLN A 132 16.98 -19.58 -21.82
N LEU A 133 15.77 -20.14 -21.94
CA LEU A 133 14.63 -19.80 -21.09
C LEU A 133 14.89 -20.17 -19.64
N GLU A 134 15.41 -21.37 -19.38
CA GLU A 134 15.79 -21.83 -18.05
C GLU A 134 16.86 -20.94 -17.44
N ALA A 135 17.91 -20.61 -18.20
CA ALA A 135 18.95 -19.69 -17.76
C ALA A 135 18.40 -18.29 -17.43
N LYS A 136 17.51 -17.76 -18.28
CA LYS A 136 16.84 -16.47 -18.06
C LYS A 136 15.93 -16.50 -16.83
N LEU A 137 15.15 -17.58 -16.64
CA LEU A 137 14.28 -17.76 -15.48
C LEU A 137 15.09 -17.86 -14.20
N ASN A 138 16.18 -18.61 -14.19
CA ASN A 138 17.09 -18.71 -13.05
C ASN A 138 17.74 -17.36 -12.72
N ALA A 139 18.16 -16.60 -13.73
CA ALA A 139 18.69 -15.24 -13.54
C ALA A 139 17.65 -14.29 -12.93
N LEU A 140 16.42 -14.29 -13.46
CA LEU A 140 15.32 -13.49 -12.91
C LEU A 140 14.95 -13.92 -11.49
N SER A 141 14.93 -15.23 -11.20
CA SER A 141 14.67 -15.74 -9.85
C SER A 141 15.74 -15.28 -8.86
N ARG A 142 17.03 -15.28 -9.26
CA ARG A 142 18.13 -14.75 -8.44
C ARG A 142 17.98 -13.25 -8.20
N GLN A 143 17.65 -12.49 -9.25
CA GLN A 143 17.41 -11.05 -9.13
C GLN A 143 16.25 -10.76 -8.18
N LEU A 144 15.11 -11.43 -8.35
CA LEU A 144 13.94 -11.29 -7.49
C LEU A 144 14.29 -11.60 -6.03
N LYS A 145 15.01 -12.69 -5.75
CA LYS A 145 15.46 -13.04 -4.40
C LYS A 145 16.41 -11.98 -3.82
N ALA A 146 17.30 -11.41 -4.63
CA ALA A 146 18.22 -10.36 -4.20
C ALA A 146 17.47 -9.06 -3.85
N GLU A 147 16.50 -8.66 -4.68
CA GLU A 147 15.64 -7.50 -4.44
C GLU A 147 14.75 -7.70 -3.20
N GLN A 148 14.15 -8.89 -3.03
CA GLN A 148 13.40 -9.23 -1.83
C GLN A 148 14.26 -9.13 -0.57
N LYS A 149 15.47 -9.69 -0.60
CA LYS A 149 16.43 -9.57 0.51
C LYS A 149 16.78 -8.10 0.78
N HIS A 150 17.04 -7.31 -0.25
CA HIS A 150 17.34 -5.88 -0.10
C HIS A 150 16.17 -5.13 0.56
N ASN A 151 14.94 -5.33 0.08
CA ASN A 151 13.74 -4.71 0.62
C ASN A 151 13.49 -5.11 2.08
N TYR A 152 13.73 -6.38 2.41
CA TYR A 152 13.68 -6.88 3.79
C TYR A 152 14.68 -6.15 4.69
N TRP A 153 15.95 -6.05 4.29
CA TRP A 153 16.98 -5.36 5.08
C TRP A 153 16.67 -3.87 5.26
N THR A 154 16.19 -3.20 4.22
CA THR A 154 15.79 -1.79 4.29
C THR A 154 14.62 -1.61 5.25
N SER A 155 13.62 -2.49 5.20
CA SER A 155 12.47 -2.47 6.12
C SER A 155 12.91 -2.71 7.56
N LEU A 156 13.78 -3.70 7.80
CA LEU A 156 14.34 -4.00 9.12
C LEU A 156 15.14 -2.82 9.68
N LYS A 157 15.94 -2.14 8.85
CA LYS A 157 16.71 -0.95 9.24
C LYS A 157 15.79 0.20 9.67
N VAL A 158 14.67 0.41 8.96
CA VAL A 158 13.67 1.41 9.32
C VAL A 158 12.96 1.04 10.62
N ALA A 159 12.59 -0.23 10.79
CA ALA A 159 11.95 -0.73 12.02
C ALA A 159 12.85 -0.52 13.25
N ARG A 160 14.12 -0.92 13.18
CA ARG A 160 15.09 -0.70 14.26
C ARG A 160 15.27 0.78 14.59
N LYS A 161 15.34 1.65 13.59
CA LYS A 161 15.42 3.11 13.84
C LYS A 161 14.18 3.66 14.57
N ARG A 162 12.99 3.10 14.30
CA ARG A 162 11.74 3.47 14.99
C ARG A 162 11.73 2.94 16.42
N GLU A 163 12.17 1.70 16.60
CA GLU A 163 12.33 1.07 17.92
C GLU A 163 13.25 1.91 18.81
N THR A 164 14.48 2.22 18.35
CA THR A 164 15.41 3.07 19.11
C THR A 164 14.81 4.42 19.48
N ALA A 165 14.11 5.09 18.55
CA ALA A 165 13.47 6.37 18.83
C ALA A 165 12.29 6.28 19.82
N LEU A 166 11.62 5.13 19.90
CA LEU A 166 10.58 4.88 20.90
C LEU A 166 11.20 4.57 22.26
N THR A 167 12.28 3.77 22.30
CA THR A 167 13.04 3.52 23.53
C THR A 167 13.57 4.83 24.12
N GLU A 168 14.22 5.67 23.31
CA GLU A 168 14.69 7.01 23.73
C GLU A 168 13.54 7.87 24.29
N LEU A 169 12.35 7.82 23.66
CA LEU A 169 11.18 8.54 24.16
C LEU A 169 10.75 7.98 25.53
N PHE A 170 10.64 6.67 25.69
CA PHE A 170 10.24 6.06 26.96
C PHE A 170 11.25 6.31 28.07
N ASP A 171 12.55 6.21 27.77
CA ASP A 171 13.61 6.53 28.71
C ASP A 171 13.49 7.99 29.18
N LEU A 172 13.30 8.95 28.25
CA LEU A 172 13.08 10.35 28.58
C LEU A 172 11.84 10.56 29.47
N LEU A 173 10.71 9.93 29.12
CA LEU A 173 9.45 10.03 29.86
C LEU A 173 9.52 9.38 31.25
N SER A 174 10.31 8.31 31.40
CA SER A 174 10.50 7.62 32.68
C SER A 174 11.44 8.36 33.62
N ALA A 175 12.45 9.05 33.08
CA ALA A 175 13.45 9.77 33.87
C ALA A 175 13.02 11.19 34.28
N ASN A 176 12.01 11.77 33.61
CA ASN A 176 11.64 13.18 33.79
C ASN A 176 10.13 13.35 33.98
N ASN A 177 9.74 14.27 34.88
CA ASN A 177 8.35 14.67 35.01
C ASN A 177 8.01 15.73 33.95
N VAL A 178 7.47 15.29 32.82
CA VAL A 178 7.14 16.16 31.67
C VAL A 178 5.86 16.96 31.95
N PRO A 179 5.92 18.30 32.03
CA PRO A 179 4.74 19.11 32.32
C PRO A 179 3.67 18.99 31.22
N GLY A 180 2.42 18.73 31.60
CA GLY A 180 1.30 18.59 30.66
C GLY A 180 1.43 17.40 29.70
N LEU A 181 2.13 16.32 30.09
CA LEU A 181 2.36 15.14 29.26
C LEU A 181 1.11 14.60 28.54
N PRO A 182 -0.06 14.43 29.21
CA PRO A 182 -1.25 13.92 28.53
C PRO A 182 -1.69 14.78 27.34
N ARG A 183 -1.61 16.11 27.46
CA ARG A 183 -1.95 17.06 26.39
C ARG A 183 -0.91 17.05 25.28
N LEU A 184 0.36 16.92 25.62
CA LEU A 184 1.44 16.79 24.64
C LEU A 184 1.25 15.53 23.79
N LEU A 185 0.95 14.39 24.42
CA LEU A 185 0.69 13.13 23.70
C LEU A 185 -0.59 13.18 22.86
N SER A 186 -1.65 13.81 23.37
CA SER A 186 -2.89 14.04 22.61
C SER A 186 -2.62 14.89 21.36
N THR A 187 -1.84 15.96 21.50
CA THR A 187 -1.41 16.81 20.38
C THR A 187 -0.55 16.04 19.39
N ALA A 188 0.42 15.25 19.88
CA ALA A 188 1.27 14.41 19.05
C ALA A 188 0.46 13.40 18.23
N LYS A 189 -0.58 12.80 18.82
CA LYS A 189 -1.51 11.89 18.14
C LYS A 189 -2.33 12.62 17.07
N LYS A 190 -2.93 13.77 17.41
CA LYS A 190 -3.76 14.58 16.49
C LYS A 190 -2.95 15.04 15.27
N GLU A 191 -1.72 15.47 15.49
CA GLU A 191 -0.84 16.04 14.47
C GLU A 191 0.08 15.00 13.79
N GLY A 192 -0.04 13.71 14.12
CA GLY A 192 0.77 12.64 13.53
C GLY A 192 2.28 12.79 13.75
N TRP A 193 2.71 13.23 14.94
CA TRP A 193 4.13 13.41 15.22
C TRP A 193 4.88 12.08 15.27
N SER A 194 6.10 12.08 14.72
CA SER A 194 7.03 10.96 14.87
C SER A 194 7.58 10.88 16.29
N ALA A 195 8.03 9.70 16.74
CA ALA A 195 8.62 9.50 18.06
C ALA A 195 9.76 10.50 18.37
N ARG A 196 10.61 10.80 17.39
CA ARG A 196 11.68 11.81 17.51
C ARG A 196 11.15 13.23 17.74
N LYS A 197 10.12 13.63 16.99
CA LYS A 197 9.49 14.96 17.15
C LYS A 197 8.80 15.05 18.51
N THR A 198 8.13 13.99 18.96
CA THR A 198 7.55 13.90 20.29
C THR A 198 8.63 14.03 21.36
N THR A 199 9.74 13.31 21.24
CA THR A 199 10.91 13.40 22.14
C THR A 199 11.45 14.83 22.21
N GLN A 200 11.65 15.48 21.06
CA GLN A 200 12.10 16.88 20.99
C GLN A 200 11.11 17.84 21.68
N LYS A 201 9.80 17.65 21.48
CA LYS A 201 8.78 18.49 22.11
C LYS A 201 8.67 18.24 23.60
N SER A 202 8.83 17.00 24.05
CA SER A 202 8.93 16.66 25.47
C SER A 202 10.15 17.33 26.11
N GLN A 203 11.31 17.30 25.45
CA GLN A 203 12.52 17.98 25.92
C GLN A 203 12.31 19.50 26.04
N LEU A 204 11.70 20.12 25.02
CA LEU A 204 11.36 21.55 25.09
C LEU A 204 10.33 21.85 26.19
N ALA A 205 9.43 20.92 26.52
CA ALA A 205 8.49 21.08 27.62
C ALA A 205 9.19 20.98 28.99
N ILE A 206 10.13 20.04 29.15
CA ILE A 206 10.99 19.93 30.34
C ILE A 206 11.78 21.23 30.56
N GLU A 207 12.30 21.82 29.48
CA GLU A 207 13.02 23.11 29.51
C GLU A 207 12.09 24.33 29.70
N GLY A 208 10.78 24.14 29.78
CA GLY A 208 9.80 25.23 29.88
C GLY A 208 9.70 26.09 28.61
N LYS A 209 10.26 25.65 27.47
CA LYS A 209 10.20 26.35 26.18
C LYS A 209 8.97 25.98 25.36
N TYR A 210 8.30 24.89 25.70
CA TYR A 210 7.10 24.42 25.01
C TYR A 210 5.96 24.15 25.99
N HIS A 211 4.77 24.67 25.67
CA HIS A 211 3.56 24.56 26.49
C HIS A 211 2.41 24.08 25.62
N ALA A 212 1.92 22.85 25.86
CA ALA A 212 0.76 22.33 25.14
C ALA A 212 -0.53 23.03 25.61
N ARG A 213 -1.19 23.77 24.70
CA ARG A 213 -2.39 24.58 25.00
C ARG A 213 -3.73 23.88 24.73
N ASN A 214 -3.71 22.61 24.35
CA ASN A 214 -4.91 21.84 24.04
C ASN A 214 -5.56 21.32 25.34
N TYR A 215 -6.16 22.23 26.12
CA TYR A 215 -6.88 21.90 27.35
C TYR A 215 -8.20 21.21 27.05
N THR A 216 -8.46 20.09 27.74
CA THR A 216 -9.76 19.43 27.72
C THR A 216 -10.79 20.26 28.48
N GLU A 217 -12.07 19.99 28.28
CA GLU A 217 -13.16 20.59 29.07
C GLU A 217 -12.95 20.34 30.57
N PHE A 218 -12.67 19.08 30.93
CA PHE A 218 -12.31 18.71 32.31
C PHE A 218 -11.14 19.53 32.89
N ASP A 219 -10.07 19.81 32.12
CA ASP A 219 -8.96 20.64 32.58
C ASP A 219 -9.42 22.08 32.91
N ARG A 220 -10.38 22.61 32.13
CA ARG A 220 -10.94 23.95 32.31
C ARG A 220 -11.89 24.00 33.50
N ASP A 221 -12.81 23.05 33.62
CA ASP A 221 -13.73 22.95 34.75
C ASP A 221 -12.98 22.80 36.06
N LEU A 222 -11.95 21.94 36.08
CA LEU A 222 -11.10 21.77 37.24
C LEU A 222 -10.34 23.06 37.59
N ALA A 223 -9.85 23.80 36.59
CA ALA A 223 -9.19 25.09 36.80
C ALA A 223 -10.16 26.16 37.34
N ILE A 224 -11.40 26.21 36.84
CA ILE A 224 -12.45 27.09 37.36
C ILE A 224 -12.77 26.73 38.82
N LEU A 225 -13.01 25.45 39.11
CA LEU A 225 -13.30 24.97 40.46
C LEU A 225 -12.19 25.35 41.45
N ILE A 226 -10.92 25.15 41.07
CA ILE A 226 -9.78 25.50 41.92
C ILE A 226 -9.66 27.01 42.10
N TYR A 227 -9.98 27.80 41.08
CA TYR A 227 -10.00 29.25 41.19
C TYR A 227 -11.08 29.74 42.14
N GLU A 228 -12.29 29.19 42.08
CA GLU A 228 -13.38 29.60 42.98
C GLU A 228 -13.14 29.18 44.43
N LEU A 229 -12.57 27.99 44.66
CA LEU A 229 -12.31 27.48 46.02
C LEU A 229 -11.01 28.02 46.64
N GLY A 230 -9.93 28.10 45.86
CA GLY A 230 -8.58 28.42 46.34
C GLY A 230 -8.07 29.79 45.89
N GLY A 231 -8.84 30.52 45.09
CA GLY A 231 -8.46 31.81 44.53
C GLY A 231 -7.39 31.75 43.45
N GLY A 232 -6.96 32.93 43.00
CA GLY A 232 -5.96 33.06 41.93
C GLY A 232 -4.58 32.50 42.27
N ALA A 233 -4.19 32.52 43.55
CA ALA A 233 -2.90 32.00 44.00
C ALA A 233 -2.81 30.46 43.86
N ALA A 234 -3.87 29.73 44.25
CA ALA A 234 -3.94 28.28 44.09
C ALA A 234 -3.90 27.87 42.61
N LEU A 235 -4.69 28.54 41.76
CA LEU A 235 -4.67 28.28 40.33
C LEU A 235 -3.30 28.59 39.72
N TYR A 236 -2.64 29.68 40.13
CA TYR A 236 -1.29 30.01 39.66
C TYR A 236 -0.28 28.93 40.02
N ALA A 237 -0.31 28.43 41.26
CA ALA A 237 0.56 27.34 41.69
C ALA A 237 0.36 26.08 40.84
N LEU A 238 -0.89 25.70 40.54
CA LEU A 238 -1.19 24.52 39.71
C LEU A 238 -0.96 24.73 38.21
N ASN A 239 -1.06 25.96 37.72
CA ASN A 239 -0.62 26.30 36.37
C ASN A 239 0.90 26.09 36.20
N LYS A 240 1.68 26.22 37.28
CA LYS A 240 3.12 25.99 37.31
C LYS A 240 3.52 24.58 37.75
N ALA A 241 2.58 23.82 38.29
CA ALA A 241 2.78 22.41 38.64
C ALA A 241 2.85 21.52 37.38
N PRO A 242 3.27 20.24 37.50
CA PRO A 242 3.32 19.32 36.37
C PRO A 242 1.99 19.11 35.65
N THR A 243 0.86 19.32 36.34
CA THR A 243 -0.48 19.28 35.75
C THR A 243 -0.72 20.41 34.75
N MET A 244 0.00 21.54 34.87
CA MET A 244 -0.03 22.69 33.96
C MET A 244 -1.46 23.13 33.65
N LEU A 245 -2.31 23.32 34.66
CA LEU A 245 -3.71 23.70 34.47
C LEU A 245 -3.85 25.02 33.69
N PRO A 246 -4.98 25.24 32.99
CA PRO A 246 -5.29 26.52 32.35
C PRO A 246 -4.99 27.74 33.24
N SER A 247 -4.46 28.81 32.64
CA SER A 247 -4.23 30.05 33.38
C SER A 247 -5.54 30.79 33.67
N ARG A 248 -5.53 31.73 34.62
CA ARG A 248 -6.68 32.62 34.88
C ARG A 248 -7.22 33.27 33.61
N PHE A 249 -6.34 33.74 32.73
CA PHE A 249 -6.75 34.35 31.45
C PHE A 249 -7.43 33.36 30.51
N THR A 250 -7.00 32.10 30.54
CA THR A 250 -7.56 31.03 29.70
C THR A 250 -8.99 30.69 30.11
N ILE A 251 -9.29 30.66 31.41
CA ILE A 251 -10.64 30.35 31.93
C ILE A 251 -11.52 31.60 32.10
N ALA A 252 -10.99 32.80 31.87
CA ALA A 252 -11.70 34.05 32.17
C ALA A 252 -13.00 34.23 31.38
N GLU A 253 -13.08 33.67 30.17
CA GLU A 253 -14.29 33.73 29.34
C GLU A 253 -15.36 32.77 29.85
N GLU A 254 -15.01 31.50 30.06
CA GLU A 254 -15.93 30.48 30.59
C GLU A 254 -16.43 30.84 31.99
N ARG A 255 -15.55 31.37 32.84
CA ARG A 255 -15.94 31.90 34.15
C ARG A 255 -16.94 33.05 34.02
N ARG A 256 -16.73 33.98 33.06
CA ARG A 256 -17.68 35.08 32.83
C ARG A 256 -19.02 34.59 32.32
N ALA A 257 -19.06 33.49 31.59
CA ALA A 257 -20.31 32.87 31.15
C ALA A 257 -21.14 32.30 32.32
N GLN A 258 -20.48 32.02 33.46
CA GLN A 258 -21.11 31.55 34.70
C GLN A 258 -21.41 32.69 35.69
N ASN A 259 -21.08 33.94 35.36
CA ASN A 259 -21.35 35.06 36.26
C ASN A 259 -22.85 35.30 36.37
N LEU A 260 -23.34 35.31 37.61
CA LEU A 260 -24.70 35.72 37.90
C LEU A 260 -24.88 37.19 37.57
N ARG A 261 -26.01 37.51 36.96
CA ARG A 261 -26.48 38.86 36.74
C ARG A 261 -26.92 39.46 38.07
N ILE A 262 -26.32 40.60 38.42
CA ILE A 262 -26.67 41.37 39.61
C ILE A 262 -27.75 42.38 39.20
N THR A 263 -28.87 42.37 39.91
CA THR A 263 -29.89 43.42 39.79
C THR A 263 -29.54 44.57 40.73
N VAL A 264 -29.58 45.81 40.24
CA VAL A 264 -29.43 47.02 41.05
C VAL A 264 -30.82 47.64 41.24
N GLY A 265 -31.23 47.82 42.50
CA GLY A 265 -32.58 48.31 42.86
C GLY A 265 -33.54 47.15 43.14
N ASP A 266 -34.80 47.29 42.69
CA ASP A 266 -35.82 46.26 42.87
C ASP A 266 -35.46 44.97 42.11
N VAL A 267 -35.61 43.83 42.79
CA VAL A 267 -35.30 42.50 42.23
C VAL A 267 -36.18 42.24 41.00
N LYS A 268 -35.53 41.93 39.87
CA LYS A 268 -36.22 41.66 38.61
C LYS A 268 -36.33 40.17 38.37
N MET A 269 -37.56 39.72 38.09
CA MET A 269 -37.81 38.31 37.75
C MET A 269 -37.00 37.85 36.52
N SER A 270 -36.74 38.76 35.56
CA SER A 270 -35.90 38.46 34.39
C SER A 270 -34.50 38.01 34.77
N ASP A 271 -33.91 38.67 35.77
CA ASP A 271 -32.52 38.46 36.17
C ASP A 271 -32.42 37.15 37.00
N ILE A 272 -33.43 36.86 37.82
CA ILE A 272 -33.57 35.55 38.50
C ILE A 272 -33.65 34.42 37.47
N MET A 273 -34.53 34.53 36.48
CA MET A 273 -34.72 33.49 35.47
C MET A 273 -33.46 33.29 34.63
N GLU A 274 -32.74 34.36 34.27
CA GLU A 274 -31.47 34.28 33.57
C GLU A 274 -30.40 33.57 34.43
N ASN A 275 -30.32 33.88 35.72
CA ASN A 275 -29.41 33.22 36.66
C ASN A 275 -29.71 31.73 36.83
N ILE A 276 -31.00 31.36 36.96
CA ILE A 276 -31.43 29.96 36.98
C ILE A 276 -31.01 29.27 35.67
N GLN A 277 -31.27 29.89 34.53
CA GLN A 277 -30.87 29.33 33.24
C GLN A 277 -29.36 29.15 33.11
N ILE A 278 -28.55 30.08 33.63
CA ILE A 278 -27.08 29.97 33.62
C ILE A 278 -26.62 28.79 34.49
N LEU A 279 -27.16 28.65 35.71
CA LEU A 279 -26.76 27.60 36.66
C LEU A 279 -27.19 26.20 36.24
N PHE A 280 -28.33 26.08 35.56
CA PHE A 280 -28.94 24.80 35.21
C PHE A 280 -28.93 24.51 33.70
N ARG A 281 -28.16 25.26 32.89
CA ARG A 281 -28.12 25.10 31.42
C ARG A 281 -27.79 23.69 30.98
N ASP A 282 -26.85 23.05 31.68
CA ASP A 282 -26.29 21.75 31.31
C ASP A 282 -26.92 20.59 32.08
N ALA A 283 -27.99 20.85 32.86
CA ALA A 283 -28.73 19.81 33.54
C ALA A 283 -29.49 18.94 32.52
N PRO A 284 -29.35 17.61 32.52
CA PRO A 284 -30.02 16.75 31.56
C PRO A 284 -31.53 16.81 31.73
N ALA A 285 -32.24 17.31 30.72
CA ALA A 285 -33.69 17.50 30.74
C ALA A 285 -34.49 16.19 30.91
N SER A 286 -33.88 15.04 30.60
CA SER A 286 -34.57 13.75 30.50
C SER A 286 -34.65 12.94 31.80
N GLU A 287 -33.91 13.29 32.85
CA GLU A 287 -33.80 12.43 34.05
C GLU A 287 -34.46 13.00 35.31
N LEU A 288 -34.72 14.31 35.37
CA LEU A 288 -35.11 14.96 36.63
C LEU A 288 -36.62 15.17 36.81
N GLY A 289 -37.45 14.90 35.79
CA GLY A 289 -38.88 15.18 35.85
C GLY A 289 -39.18 16.66 36.12
N PRO A 290 -40.45 17.03 36.40
CA PRO A 290 -40.78 18.38 36.83
C PRO A 290 -40.14 18.66 38.20
N VAL A 291 -39.24 19.64 38.25
CA VAL A 291 -38.58 20.07 39.48
C VAL A 291 -39.37 21.22 40.10
N LEU A 292 -39.78 21.06 41.36
CA LEU A 292 -40.37 22.13 42.15
C LEU A 292 -39.23 22.95 42.78
N HIS A 293 -39.23 24.27 42.54
CA HIS A 293 -38.28 25.19 43.14
C HIS A 293 -38.99 26.08 44.17
N THR A 294 -38.41 26.23 45.35
CA THR A 294 -38.82 27.24 46.34
C THR A 294 -37.78 28.34 46.35
N ILE A 295 -38.24 29.58 46.17
CA ILE A 295 -37.38 30.77 46.25
C ILE A 295 -37.56 31.36 47.65
N SER A 296 -36.49 31.39 48.42
CA SER A 296 -36.40 32.07 49.71
C SER A 296 -35.46 33.27 49.58
N GLN A 297 -35.91 34.43 50.06
CA GLN A 297 -35.12 35.66 50.10
C GLN A 297 -34.79 36.01 51.54
N ASP A 298 -33.55 36.44 51.77
CA ASP A 298 -33.08 36.96 53.04
C ASP A 298 -32.14 38.14 52.78
N GLU A 299 -31.88 38.94 53.80
CA GLU A 299 -31.04 40.14 53.73
C GLU A 299 -29.73 39.92 54.48
N ILE A 300 -28.61 40.29 53.85
CA ILE A 300 -27.28 40.25 54.46
C ILE A 300 -26.72 41.67 54.44
N SER A 301 -26.35 42.20 55.62
CA SER A 301 -25.68 43.50 55.71
C SER A 301 -24.26 43.41 55.15
N GLY A 302 -23.95 44.24 54.14
CA GLY A 302 -22.61 44.35 53.55
C GLY A 302 -21.80 45.53 54.08
N ASP A 303 -20.47 45.48 53.95
CA ASP A 303 -19.59 46.62 54.21
C ASP A 303 -19.80 47.66 53.10
N GLY A 304 -20.22 48.88 53.43
CA GLY A 304 -20.59 49.95 52.49
C GLY A 304 -19.41 50.60 51.76
N ARG A 305 -18.27 49.92 51.66
CA ARG A 305 -17.07 50.41 50.98
C ARG A 305 -17.17 50.10 49.49
N LEU A 306 -17.17 51.16 48.67
CA LEU A 306 -17.04 51.12 47.22
C LEU A 306 -15.58 51.00 46.78
#